data_AF-A0A953RM63-F1
#
_entry.id   AF-A0A953RM63-F1
#
_cell.length_a   1.000
_cell.length_b   1.000
_cell.length_c   1.000
_cell.angle_alpha   90.00
_cell.angle_beta   90.00
_cell.angle_gamma   90.00
#
_symmetry.space_group_name_H-M   'P 1'
#
loop_
_entity.id
_entity.type
_entity.pdbx_description
1 polymer ?
#
loop_
_entity_poly.entity_id
_entity_poly.type
_entity_poly.pdbx_seq_one_letter_code
_entity_poly.pdbx_strand_id
1 'polypeptide(L)' 'MSEASDSIAQQLRKLEEDLLQPSMRRSLDTVASLLTDDFCEFGSSGRIFRKEEIIAALRTEPPR' A
#
# COMPACT_ATOMS: atom_id res chain seq x y z
N MET A 1 -25.83 11.68 5.41
CA MET A 1 -24.62 10.91 5.83
C MET A 1 -24.30 9.73 4.89
N SER A 2 -25.15 9.37 3.90
CA SER A 2 -24.92 8.24 2.99
C SER A 2 -23.88 8.52 1.89
N GLU A 3 -24.09 9.57 1.08
CA GLU A 3 -23.25 9.87 -0.11
C GLU A 3 -21.76 10.10 0.19
N ALA A 4 -21.45 10.76 1.31
CA ALA A 4 -20.08 11.05 1.70
C ALA A 4 -19.30 9.77 2.06
N SER A 5 -19.96 8.79 2.68
CA SER A 5 -19.37 7.50 3.03
C SER A 5 -19.10 6.66 1.78
N ASP A 6 -20.01 6.70 0.81
CA ASP A 6 -19.84 6.00 -0.47
C ASP A 6 -18.67 6.57 -1.28
N SER A 7 -18.50 7.90 -1.28
CA SER A 7 -17.35 8.57 -1.91
C SER A 7 -16.02 8.18 -1.24
N ILE A 8 -15.97 8.09 0.09
CA ILE A 8 -14.76 7.68 0.82
C ILE A 8 -14.43 6.21 0.51
N ALA A 9 -15.43 5.33 0.53
CA ALA A 9 -15.24 3.92 0.23
C ALA A 9 -14.71 3.70 -1.19
N GLN A 10 -15.22 4.44 -2.18
CA GLN A 10 -14.72 4.41 -3.55
C GLN A 10 -13.26 4.89 -3.64
N GLN A 11 -12.91 5.96 -2.92
CA GLN A 11 -11.54 6.46 -2.88
C GLN A 11 -10.59 5.45 -2.25
N LEU A 12 -10.95 4.86 -1.11
CA LEU A 12 -10.15 3.83 -0.44
C LEU A 12 -9.95 2.62 -1.35
N ARG A 13 -11.02 2.12 -1.98
CA ARG A 13 -10.95 1.02 -2.93
C ARG A 13 -9.97 1.30 -4.06
N LYS A 14 -10.01 2.50 -4.65
CA LYS A 14 -9.08 2.88 -5.71
C LYS A 14 -7.63 2.84 -5.23
N LEU A 15 -7.35 3.39 -4.05
CA LEU A 15 -6.00 3.40 -3.47
C LEU A 15 -5.49 1.98 -3.17
N GLU A 16 -6.38 1.10 -2.67
CA GLU A 16 -6.05 -0.32 -2.47
C GLU A 16 -5.78 -1.05 -3.79
N GLU A 17 -6.61 -0.85 -4.80
CA GLU A 17 -6.42 -1.43 -6.14
C GLU A 17 -5.12 -0.96 -6.80
N ASP A 18 -4.74 0.31 -6.62
CA ASP A 18 -3.48 0.88 -7.10
C ASP A 18 -2.26 0.21 -6.44
N LEU A 19 -2.32 -0.13 -5.15
CA LEU A 19 -1.26 -0.89 -4.44
C LEU A 19 -1.11 -2.34 -4.92
N LEU A 20 -2.09 -2.88 -5.65
CA LEU A 20 -2.03 -4.22 -6.25
C LEU A 20 -1.45 -4.21 -7.67
N GLN A 21 -1.36 -3.06 -8.33
CA GLN A 21 -0.83 -2.97 -9.68
C GLN A 21 0.70 -3.18 -9.68
N PRO A 22 1.25 -4.15 -10.42
CA PRO A 22 2.70 -4.41 -10.44
C PRO A 22 3.55 -3.21 -10.87
N SER A 23 3.04 -2.39 -11.79
CA SER A 23 3.68 -1.15 -12.25
C SER A 23 3.82 -0.11 -11.14
N MET A 24 2.79 0.02 -10.31
CA MET A 24 2.75 0.95 -9.17
C MET A 24 3.58 0.42 -8.01
N ARG A 25 3.44 -0.88 -7.70
CA ARG A 25 4.12 -1.57 -6.61
C ARG A 25 5.65 -1.57 -6.74
N ARG A 26 6.18 -1.47 -7.96
CA ARG A 26 7.62 -1.32 -8.25
C ARG A 26 8.11 0.13 -8.17
N SER A 27 7.21 1.11 -8.21
CA SER A 27 7.54 2.53 -8.15
C SER A 27 7.65 2.97 -6.68
N LEU A 28 8.87 3.30 -6.27
CA LEU A 28 9.17 3.75 -4.92
C LEU A 28 8.35 4.99 -4.54
N ASP A 29 8.36 6.00 -5.40
CA ASP A 29 7.70 7.28 -5.14
C ASP A 29 6.19 7.12 -5.02
N THR A 30 5.62 6.25 -5.86
CA THR A 30 4.18 5.95 -5.84
C THR A 30 3.78 5.27 -4.54
N VAL A 31 4.46 4.17 -4.15
CA VAL A 31 4.14 3.46 -2.91
C VAL A 31 4.41 4.35 -1.70
N ALA A 32 5.49 5.13 -1.70
CA ALA A 32 5.82 6.06 -0.62
C ALA A 32 4.76 7.16 -0.45
N SER A 33 4.08 7.58 -1.52
CA SER A 33 2.99 8.56 -1.47
C SER A 33 1.66 7.99 -0.97
N LEU A 34 1.46 6.68 -1.09
CA LEU A 34 0.23 5.99 -0.68
C LEU A 34 0.28 5.53 0.79
N LEU A 35 1.49 5.36 1.34
CA LEU A 35 1.70 4.93 2.71
C LEU A 35 2.12 6.11 3.59
N THR A 36 1.51 6.24 4.77
CA THR A 36 1.92 7.23 5.78
C THR A 36 3.27 6.89 6.38
N ASP A 37 3.99 7.85 6.94
CA ASP A 37 5.33 7.62 7.48
C ASP A 37 5.34 6.69 8.71
N ASP A 38 4.22 6.57 9.41
CA ASP A 38 4.00 5.66 10.53
C ASP A 38 3.42 4.29 10.12
N PHE A 39 3.29 4.03 8.82
CA PHE A 39 2.74 2.78 8.31
C PHE A 39 3.57 1.57 8.74
N CYS A 40 2.88 0.53 9.21
CA CYS A 40 3.46 -0.78 9.50
C CYS A 40 2.53 -1.93 9.12
N GLU A 41 3.12 -3.06 8.76
CA GLU A 41 2.41 -4.30 8.41
C GLU A 41 2.80 -5.42 9.37
N PHE A 42 1.81 -6.20 9.80
CA PHE A 42 2.00 -7.36 10.66
C PHE A 42 1.97 -8.63 9.81
N GLY A 43 3.14 -9.28 9.68
CA GLY A 43 3.21 -10.59 9.06
C GLY A 43 2.55 -11.66 9.92
N SER A 44 2.12 -12.76 9.31
CA SER A 44 1.56 -13.92 10.02
C SER A 44 2.53 -14.57 11.03
N SER A 45 3.84 -14.30 10.91
CA SER A 45 4.88 -14.68 11.86
C SER A 45 4.92 -13.82 13.13
N GLY A 46 4.12 -12.74 13.21
CA GLY A 46 4.19 -11.73 14.25
C GLY A 46 5.31 -10.69 14.03
N ARG A 47 6.07 -10.79 12.93
CA ARG A 47 7.03 -9.75 12.54
C ARG A 47 6.30 -8.48 12.10
N ILE A 48 6.79 -7.34 12.59
CA ILE A 48 6.35 -6.01 12.15
C ILE A 48 7.30 -5.55 11.05
N PHE A 49 6.75 -5.05 9.94
CA PHE A 49 7.48 -4.42 8.85
C PHE A 49 7.13 -2.94 8.81
N ARG A 50 8.13 -2.06 8.87
CA ARG A 50 7.91 -0.62 8.65
C ARG A 50 7.87 -0.27 7.18
N LYS A 51 7.31 0.89 6.86
CA LYS A 51 7.21 1.46 5.49
C LYS A 51 8.50 1.29 4.69
N GLU A 52 9.66 1.62 5.25
CA GLU A 52 10.95 1.56 4.54
C GLU A 52 11.32 0.11 4.19
N GLU A 53 11.06 -0.84 5.10
CA GLU A 53 11.31 -2.27 4.87
C GLU A 53 10.40 -2.82 3.78
N ILE A 54 9.12 -2.43 3.79
CA ILE A 54 8.12 -2.84 2.80
C ILE A 54 8.51 -2.31 1.42
N ILE A 55 8.78 -1.01 1.31
CA ILE A 55 9.20 -0.37 0.06
C ILE A 55 10.48 -1.03 -0.50
N ALA A 56 11.46 -1.31 0.36
CA ALA A 56 12.68 -1.99 -0.05
C ALA A 56 12.40 -3.41 -0.59
N ALA A 57 11.54 -4.18 0.09
CA ALA A 57 11.18 -5.53 -0.32
C ALA A 57 10.45 -5.54 -1.68
N LEU A 58 9.49 -4.63 -1.87
CA LEU A 58 8.68 -4.53 -3.09
C LEU A 58 9.51 -4.27 -4.35
N ARG A 59 10.64 -3.55 -4.24
CA ARG A 59 11.56 -3.32 -5.38
C ARG A 59 12.19 -4.61 -5.91
N THR A 60 12.37 -5.59 -5.03
CA THR A 60 13.03 -6.85 -5.35
C THR A 60 12.04 -8.00 -5.55
N GLU A 61 10.73 -7.74 -5.42
CA GLU A 61 9.71 -8.76 -5.57
C GLU A 61 9.65 -9.24 -7.03
N PRO A 62 9.68 -10.56 -7.27
CA PRO A 62 9.47 -11.10 -8.62
C PRO A 62 8.08 -10.69 -9.13
N PRO A 63 7.91 -10.50 -10.46
CA PRO A 63 6.57 -10.28 -11.02
C PRO A 63 5.66 -11.46 -10.62
N ARG A 64 4.50 -11.14 -10.06
CA ARG A 64 3.43 -12.09 -9.76
C ARG A 64 2.43 -12.15 -10.90
#